data_AF-A0AAW1SEX3-F1
#
_entry.id   AF-A0AAW1SEX3-F1
#
_cell.length_a   1.000
_cell.length_b   1.000
_cell.length_c   1.000
_cell.angle_alpha   90.00
_cell.angle_beta   90.00
_cell.angle_gamma   90.00
#
_symmetry.space_group_name_H-M   'P 1'
#
loop_
_entity.id
_entity.type
_entity.pdbx_description
1 polymer ?
#
loop_
_entity_poly.entity_id
_entity_poly.type
_entity_poly.pdbx_seq_one_letter_code
_entity_poly.pdbx_strand_id
1 'polypeptide(L)'
;MPDHAVEADQCFSSTFTLSRALLKDSASARSKAAELPVKHPNEKQALKYRHESRFFHWLLYLHHGFSLLCYGLGSKRELLQRFAHTVLKQAGGVLEVNGLVPNLTSKQILLKAACMLKHATVLTLRRLDLHDLLDQIQACKGELYIVLHNIDGPGLRSADSQSLLSRQAAAGFNWLYQDLTTFVPYWTEVSHMPSLFAERKQEQTQQGAAIVLSTLVPAAQKIFRKLAEHQLDENEDEGMQFGQLFRICRENFIVSNDMALRSHLNEFKDHQLLYTEKGADGLDRLKVPMSSDALQSLLQDL
;
A
#
# COMPACT_ATOMS: atom_id res chain seq x y z
N MET A 1 -12.98 -54.19 -39.72
CA MET A 1 -12.11 -53.74 -38.61
C MET A 1 -12.35 -52.25 -38.48
N PRO A 2 -12.97 -51.76 -37.40
CA PRO A 2 -13.18 -50.34 -37.19
C PRO A 2 -12.02 -49.73 -36.39
N ASP A 3 -11.56 -48.58 -36.83
CA ASP A 3 -10.53 -47.75 -36.21
C ASP A 3 -11.00 -47.26 -34.83
N HIS A 4 -10.30 -47.68 -33.78
CA HIS A 4 -10.40 -47.07 -32.46
C HIS A 4 -9.53 -45.81 -32.44
N ALA A 5 -10.13 -44.67 -32.77
CA ALA A 5 -9.59 -43.37 -32.40
C ALA A 5 -9.66 -43.25 -30.87
N VAL A 6 -8.49 -43.30 -30.23
CA VAL A 6 -8.32 -43.03 -28.80
C VAL A 6 -8.63 -41.55 -28.59
N GLU A 7 -9.77 -41.24 -27.97
CA GLU A 7 -10.06 -39.91 -27.43
C GLU A 7 -8.95 -39.58 -26.43
N ALA A 8 -8.15 -38.56 -26.75
CA ALA A 8 -7.19 -37.99 -25.83
C ALA A 8 -7.97 -37.38 -24.67
N ASP A 9 -7.81 -37.98 -23.49
CA ASP A 9 -8.24 -37.41 -22.21
C ASP A 9 -7.77 -35.95 -22.12
N GLN A 10 -8.71 -35.02 -22.29
CA GLN A 10 -8.47 -33.62 -21.97
C GLN A 10 -8.24 -33.54 -20.45
N CYS A 11 -6.97 -33.44 -20.08
CA CYS A 11 -6.55 -33.12 -18.72
C CYS A 11 -7.08 -31.72 -18.36
N PHE A 12 -8.29 -31.66 -17.77
CA PHE A 12 -8.72 -30.49 -17.04
C PHE A 12 -7.83 -30.38 -15.80
N SER A 13 -6.71 -29.66 -15.91
CA SER A 13 -6.06 -29.16 -14.69
C SER A 13 -7.08 -28.24 -14.04
N SER A 14 -7.74 -28.68 -12.97
CA SER A 14 -8.63 -27.85 -12.17
C SER A 14 -7.76 -26.81 -11.45
N THR A 15 -7.33 -25.80 -12.18
CA THR A 15 -6.55 -24.67 -11.70
C THR A 15 -7.48 -23.78 -10.90
N PHE A 16 -7.65 -24.10 -9.62
CA PHE A 16 -8.19 -23.18 -8.62
C PHE A 16 -7.16 -22.06 -8.40
N THR A 17 -7.00 -21.18 -9.39
CA THR A 17 -6.13 -20.01 -9.31
C THR A 17 -6.80 -18.93 -8.48
N LEU A 18 -5.99 -18.19 -7.71
CA LEU A 18 -6.46 -17.06 -6.90
C LEU A 18 -7.20 -15.98 -7.72
N SER A 19 -7.00 -15.93 -9.04
CA SER A 19 -7.75 -15.07 -9.98
C SER A 19 -9.26 -15.38 -10.02
N ARG A 20 -9.66 -16.60 -9.62
CA ARG A 20 -11.08 -17.00 -9.56
C ARG A 20 -11.74 -16.69 -8.22
N ALA A 21 -10.99 -16.15 -7.25
CA ALA A 21 -11.48 -15.84 -5.92
C ALA A 21 -12.33 -14.55 -5.91
N LEU A 22 -13.52 -14.63 -5.29
CA LEU A 22 -14.62 -13.64 -5.28
C LEU A 22 -14.32 -12.27 -4.62
N LEU A 23 -13.08 -11.97 -4.23
CA LEU A 23 -12.73 -10.71 -3.58
C LEU A 23 -12.18 -9.72 -4.60
N LYS A 24 -13.09 -9.03 -5.29
CA LYS A 24 -12.78 -8.03 -6.31
C LYS A 24 -12.10 -6.78 -5.73
N ASP A 25 -12.44 -6.41 -4.49
CA ASP A 25 -11.95 -5.18 -3.85
C ASP A 25 -11.30 -5.43 -2.48
N SER A 26 -10.17 -4.75 -2.25
CA SER A 26 -9.47 -4.76 -0.97
C SER A 26 -10.28 -4.16 0.18
N ALA A 27 -11.15 -3.19 -0.11
CA ALA A 27 -12.04 -2.57 0.88
C ALA A 27 -13.16 -3.53 1.30
N SER A 28 -13.77 -4.24 0.33
CA SER A 28 -14.78 -5.26 0.59
C SER A 28 -14.21 -6.43 1.41
N ALA A 29 -12.99 -6.86 1.09
CA ALA A 29 -12.28 -7.88 1.86
C ALA A 29 -12.05 -7.45 3.32
N ARG A 30 -11.67 -6.19 3.56
CA ARG A 30 -11.51 -5.65 4.93
C ARG A 30 -12.82 -5.59 5.69
N SER A 31 -13.92 -5.18 5.06
CA SER A 31 -15.26 -5.17 5.69
C SER A 31 -15.67 -6.58 6.11
N LYS A 32 -15.60 -7.54 5.18
CA LYS A 32 -15.94 -8.94 5.44
C LYS A 32 -15.04 -9.56 6.51
N ALA A 33 -13.76 -9.20 6.52
CA ALA A 33 -12.84 -9.70 7.52
C ALA A 33 -13.04 -9.06 8.91
N ALA A 34 -13.61 -7.85 8.98
CA ALA A 34 -14.03 -7.23 10.24
C ALA A 34 -15.33 -7.84 10.79
N GLU A 35 -16.20 -8.37 9.92
CA GLU A 35 -17.41 -9.11 10.29
C GLU A 35 -17.13 -10.51 10.85
N LEU A 36 -15.92 -11.04 10.64
CA LEU A 36 -15.56 -12.36 11.16
C LEU A 36 -15.49 -12.36 12.69
N PRO A 37 -16.03 -13.40 13.35
CA PRO A 37 -15.99 -13.50 14.80
C PRO A 37 -14.55 -13.55 15.30
N VAL A 38 -14.24 -12.73 16.30
CA VAL A 38 -12.92 -12.70 16.93
C VAL A 38 -12.69 -14.02 17.66
N LYS A 39 -11.77 -14.83 17.13
CA LYS A 39 -11.36 -16.08 17.76
C LYS A 39 -10.53 -15.80 19.02
N HIS A 40 -10.78 -16.59 20.07
CA HIS A 40 -10.01 -16.61 21.34
C HIS A 40 -9.87 -15.25 22.03
N PRO A 41 -10.98 -14.53 22.33
CA PRO A 41 -10.90 -13.21 22.93
C PRO A 41 -10.31 -13.24 24.35
N ASN A 42 -10.67 -14.26 25.14
CA ASN A 42 -10.26 -14.39 26.54
C ASN A 42 -8.75 -14.63 26.65
N GLU A 43 -8.21 -15.51 25.80
CA GLU A 43 -6.79 -15.85 25.78
C GLU A 43 -5.94 -14.67 25.29
N LYS A 44 -6.41 -13.93 24.27
CA LYS A 44 -5.76 -12.70 23.81
C LYS A 44 -5.76 -11.62 24.89
N GLN A 45 -6.85 -11.49 25.63
CA GLN A 45 -6.94 -10.53 26.73
C GLN A 45 -6.05 -10.94 27.91
N ALA A 46 -6.01 -12.22 28.28
CA ALA A 46 -5.10 -12.73 29.32
C ALA A 46 -3.63 -12.50 28.94
N LEU A 47 -3.27 -12.73 27.67
CA LEU A 47 -1.92 -12.48 27.15
C LEU A 47 -1.56 -10.99 27.22
N LYS A 48 -2.51 -10.11 26.88
CA LYS A 48 -2.35 -8.66 27.01
C LYS A 48 -2.05 -8.25 28.45
N TYR A 49 -2.84 -8.72 29.43
CA TYR A 49 -2.59 -8.43 30.84
C TYR A 49 -1.23 -8.94 31.33
N ARG A 50 -0.80 -10.12 30.86
CA ARG A 50 0.54 -10.67 31.17
C ARG A 50 1.67 -9.80 30.63
N HIS A 51 1.49 -9.14 29.49
CA HIS A 51 2.47 -8.18 29.00
C HIS A 51 2.40 -6.85 29.76
N GLU A 52 1.20 -6.36 30.10
CA GLU A 52 1.00 -5.14 30.89
C GLU A 52 1.65 -5.25 32.28
N SER A 53 1.63 -6.43 32.91
CA SER A 53 2.31 -6.64 34.20
C SER A 53 3.84 -6.49 34.12
N ARG A 54 4.43 -6.53 32.92
CA ARG A 54 5.88 -6.35 32.71
C ARG A 54 6.28 -4.90 32.47
N PHE A 55 5.34 -3.97 32.35
CA PHE A 55 5.63 -2.56 32.03
C PHE A 55 6.60 -1.92 33.02
N PHE A 56 6.47 -2.21 34.32
CA PHE A 56 7.38 -1.68 35.32
C PHE A 56 8.82 -2.19 35.12
N HIS A 57 8.99 -3.46 34.77
CA HIS A 57 10.31 -4.03 34.46
C HIS A 57 10.92 -3.38 33.20
N TRP A 58 10.09 -3.10 32.19
CA TRP A 58 10.54 -2.40 30.98
C TRP A 58 11.01 -0.99 31.28
N LEU A 59 10.29 -0.25 32.12
CA LEU A 59 10.72 1.07 32.58
C LEU A 59 12.07 0.98 33.30
N LEU A 60 12.24 0.00 34.19
CA LEU A 60 13.50 -0.22 34.90
C LEU A 60 14.66 -0.47 33.93
N TYR A 61 14.47 -1.32 32.91
CA TYR A 61 15.49 -1.57 31.90
C TYR A 61 15.87 -0.29 31.13
N LEU A 62 14.89 0.54 30.79
CA LEU A 62 15.13 1.80 30.10
C LEU A 62 15.93 2.79 30.96
N HIS A 63 15.64 2.91 32.27
CA HIS A 63 16.44 3.76 33.18
C HIS A 63 17.89 3.28 33.34
N HIS A 64 18.15 1.98 33.17
CA HIS A 64 19.52 1.43 33.17
C HIS A 64 20.22 1.56 31.81
N GLY A 65 19.61 2.24 30.83
CA GLY A 65 20.21 2.51 29.52
C GLY A 65 20.07 1.37 28.50
N PHE A 66 19.25 0.34 28.77
CA PHE A 66 18.93 -0.68 27.76
C PHE A 66 17.90 -0.17 26.76
N SER A 67 18.00 -0.62 25.52
CA SER A 67 17.00 -0.41 24.47
C SER A 67 16.12 -1.66 24.35
N LEU A 68 14.79 -1.51 24.32
CA LEU A 68 13.89 -2.66 24.22
C LEU A 68 13.55 -2.96 22.76
N LEU A 69 13.83 -4.18 22.32
CA LEU A 69 13.39 -4.67 21.00
C LEU A 69 12.26 -5.67 21.16
N CYS A 70 11.08 -5.29 20.68
CA CYS A 70 9.87 -6.09 20.81
C CYS A 70 9.61 -6.89 19.53
N TYR A 71 9.66 -8.21 19.62
CA TYR A 71 9.36 -9.13 18.52
C TYR A 71 8.14 -10.00 18.84
N GLY A 72 7.72 -10.84 17.89
CA GLY A 72 6.56 -11.73 18.07
C GLY A 72 5.41 -11.43 17.10
N LEU A 73 4.51 -12.42 17.01
CA LEU A 73 3.38 -12.47 16.09
C LEU A 73 2.20 -11.60 16.56
N GLY A 74 1.60 -10.88 15.62
CA GLY A 74 0.52 -9.93 15.84
C GLY A 74 0.98 -8.47 15.95
N SER A 75 0.01 -7.57 15.83
CA SER A 75 0.24 -6.14 16.03
C SER A 75 0.55 -5.85 17.50
N LYS A 76 1.69 -5.19 17.72
CA LYS A 76 2.17 -4.76 19.04
C LYS A 76 1.81 -3.30 19.34
N ARG A 77 1.19 -2.62 18.37
CA ARG A 77 0.97 -1.18 18.37
C ARG A 77 0.16 -0.73 19.58
N GLU A 78 -1.00 -1.36 19.82
CA GLU A 78 -1.87 -1.00 20.93
C GLU A 78 -1.17 -1.18 22.29
N LEU A 79 -0.42 -2.29 22.46
CA LEU A 79 0.29 -2.58 23.69
C LEU A 79 1.42 -1.57 23.96
N LEU A 80 2.20 -1.22 22.94
CA LEU A 80 3.27 -0.22 23.05
C LEU A 80 2.72 1.19 23.26
N GLN A 81 1.60 1.54 22.63
CA GLN A 81 0.90 2.81 22.88
C GLN A 81 0.37 2.90 24.32
N ARG A 82 -0.17 1.81 24.86
CA ARG A 82 -0.54 1.75 26.27
C ARG A 82 0.66 1.96 27.17
N PHE A 83 1.77 1.25 26.93
CA PHE A 83 3.00 1.43 27.70
C PHE A 83 3.51 2.88 27.64
N ALA A 84 3.52 3.47 26.44
CA ALA A 84 3.91 4.85 26.21
C ALA A 84 3.04 5.85 26.99
N HIS A 85 1.71 5.69 26.90
CA HIS A 85 0.78 6.63 27.50
C HIS A 85 0.61 6.49 29.01
N THR A 86 0.75 5.27 29.55
CA THR A 86 0.52 4.99 30.96
C THR A 86 1.79 5.16 31.79
N VAL A 87 2.92 4.64 31.31
CA VAL A 87 4.17 4.59 32.09
C VAL A 87 5.16 5.64 31.61
N LEU A 88 5.48 5.66 30.31
CA LEU A 88 6.54 6.54 29.80
C LEU A 88 6.19 8.03 29.91
N LYS A 89 4.92 8.41 29.67
CA LYS A 89 4.47 9.80 29.84
C LYS A 89 4.54 10.31 31.29
N GLN A 90 4.52 9.41 32.27
CA GLN A 90 4.67 9.78 33.68
C GLN A 90 6.14 9.98 34.05
N ALA A 91 7.05 9.24 33.40
CA ALA A 91 8.48 9.31 33.66
C ALA A 91 9.19 10.45 32.90
N GLY A 92 8.78 10.76 31.66
CA GLY A 92 9.45 11.77 30.85
C GLY A 92 8.75 12.11 29.53
N GLY A 93 9.51 12.74 28.62
CA GLY A 93 9.01 13.07 27.28
C GLY A 93 8.88 11.82 26.42
N VAL A 94 7.80 11.70 25.64
CA VAL A 94 7.56 10.54 24.77
C VAL A 94 7.39 10.98 23.32
N LEU A 95 8.20 10.39 22.44
CA LEU A 95 8.10 10.56 20.99
C LEU A 95 7.65 9.26 20.35
N GLU A 96 6.39 9.19 19.91
CA GLU A 96 5.87 8.07 19.13
C GLU A 96 6.11 8.29 17.63
N VAL A 97 6.65 7.28 16.96
CA VAL A 97 6.96 7.30 15.52
C VAL A 97 6.44 6.04 14.86
N ASN A 98 5.74 6.20 13.72
CA ASN A 98 5.29 5.10 12.89
C ASN A 98 6.25 4.88 11.71
N GLY A 99 7.02 3.79 11.73
CA GLY A 99 8.00 3.43 10.70
C GLY A 99 7.41 3.04 9.36
N LEU A 100 6.13 2.67 9.29
CA LEU A 100 5.47 2.30 8.02
C LEU A 100 5.08 3.49 7.15
N VAL A 101 5.26 4.72 7.63
CA VAL A 101 4.98 5.93 6.84
C VAL A 101 6.02 6.03 5.70
N PRO A 102 5.62 6.07 4.42
CA PRO A 102 6.53 5.95 3.28
C PRO A 102 7.52 7.10 3.12
N ASN A 103 7.28 8.26 3.75
CA ASN A 103 8.11 9.46 3.67
C ASN A 103 8.90 9.76 4.96
N LEU A 104 8.95 8.80 5.89
CA LEU A 104 9.68 8.95 7.14
C LEU A 104 11.19 8.77 6.90
N THR A 105 11.99 9.71 7.38
CA THR A 105 13.46 9.62 7.37
C THR A 105 14.02 9.67 8.79
N SER A 106 15.16 9.03 9.02
CA SER A 106 15.85 9.06 10.32
C SER A 106 16.19 10.49 10.76
N LYS A 107 16.53 11.39 9.83
CA LYS A 107 16.72 12.83 10.09
C LYS A 107 15.47 13.49 10.69
N GLN A 108 14.28 13.18 10.20
CA GLN A 108 13.03 13.75 10.73
C GLN A 108 12.74 13.26 12.15
N ILE A 109 13.09 12.01 12.48
CA ILE A 109 12.96 11.47 13.83
C ILE A 109 13.87 12.25 14.79
N LEU A 110 15.15 12.40 14.43
CA LEU A 110 16.10 13.16 15.24
C LEU A 110 15.69 14.62 15.41
N LEU A 111 15.22 15.25 14.33
CA LEU A 111 14.79 16.63 14.39
C LEU A 111 13.60 16.81 15.32
N LYS A 112 12.61 15.90 15.28
CA LYS A 112 11.48 15.91 16.22
C LYS A 112 11.94 15.68 17.67
N ALA A 113 12.89 14.77 17.88
CA ALA A 113 13.49 14.53 19.20
C ALA A 113 14.21 15.78 19.75
N ALA A 114 15.04 16.43 18.93
CA ALA A 114 15.72 17.67 19.30
C ALA A 114 14.74 18.81 19.58
N CYS A 115 13.69 18.97 18.75
CA CYS A 115 12.63 19.95 18.98
C CYS A 115 11.93 19.73 20.33
N MET A 116 11.60 18.47 20.67
CA MET A 116 10.97 18.13 21.94
C MET A 116 11.86 18.42 23.15
N LEU A 117 13.16 18.10 23.06
CA LEU A 117 14.11 18.32 24.17
C LEU A 117 14.41 19.81 24.41
N LYS A 118 14.44 20.62 23.36
CA LYS A 118 14.77 22.06 23.45
C LYS A 118 13.55 22.99 23.50
N HIS A 119 12.33 22.44 23.42
CA HIS A 119 11.11 23.23 23.18
C HIS A 119 11.24 24.18 21.97
N ALA A 120 11.98 23.76 20.94
CA ALA A 120 12.28 24.56 19.76
C ALA A 120 11.39 24.17 18.58
N THR A 121 11.12 25.10 17.67
CA THR A 121 10.32 24.82 16.47
C THR A 121 11.13 24.08 15.41
N VAL A 122 10.45 23.24 14.63
CA VAL A 122 11.05 22.44 13.54
C VAL A 122 11.83 23.31 12.54
N LEU A 123 11.40 24.56 12.34
CA LEU A 123 11.99 25.49 11.37
C LEU A 123 13.38 25.99 11.79
N THR A 124 13.66 26.12 13.08
CA THR A 124 14.98 26.56 13.55
C THR A 124 16.02 25.45 13.43
N LEU A 125 15.60 24.19 13.63
CA LEU A 125 16.50 23.03 13.63
C LEU A 125 16.67 22.34 12.27
N ARG A 126 15.84 22.68 11.27
CA ARG A 126 15.89 22.06 9.92
C ARG A 126 17.18 22.37 9.15
N ARG A 127 17.82 23.51 9.45
CA ARG A 127 19.05 23.97 8.80
C ARG A 127 20.32 23.33 9.36
N LEU A 128 20.23 22.64 10.51
CA LEU A 128 21.39 22.01 11.11
C LEU A 128 21.73 20.68 10.44
N ASP A 129 23.02 20.39 10.46
CA ASP A 129 23.55 19.12 10.05
C ASP A 129 23.24 18.03 11.09
N LEU A 130 23.35 16.77 10.66
CA LEU A 130 23.04 15.63 11.51
C LEU A 130 23.94 15.55 12.74
N HIS A 131 25.22 15.95 12.61
CA HIS A 131 26.17 15.92 13.72
C HIS A 131 25.81 16.98 14.77
N ASP A 132 25.53 18.21 14.33
CA ASP A 132 25.08 19.27 15.25
C ASP A 132 23.78 18.89 15.96
N LEU A 133 22.83 18.24 15.26
CA LEU A 133 21.59 17.75 15.88
C LEU A 133 21.86 16.72 16.98
N LEU A 134 22.84 15.82 16.77
CA LEU A 134 23.23 14.83 17.77
C LEU A 134 23.89 15.48 18.98
N ASP A 135 24.81 16.41 18.76
CA ASP A 135 25.49 17.15 19.83
C ASP A 135 24.49 17.97 20.65
N GLN A 136 23.51 18.57 19.97
CA GLN A 136 22.43 19.29 20.62
C GLN A 136 21.53 18.41 21.48
N ILE A 137 21.31 17.14 21.09
CA ILE A 137 20.54 16.19 21.89
C ILE A 137 21.35 15.70 23.08
N GLN A 138 22.65 15.44 22.92
CA GLN A 138 23.54 15.04 24.02
C GLN A 138 23.75 16.14 25.05
N ALA A 139 23.72 17.41 24.63
CA ALA A 139 23.84 18.56 25.53
C ALA A 139 22.58 18.78 26.39
N CYS A 140 21.43 18.24 26.00
CA CYS A 140 20.19 18.38 26.75
C CYS A 140 20.15 17.43 27.94
N LYS A 141 19.85 17.96 29.14
CA LYS A 141 19.54 17.16 30.32
C LYS A 141 18.05 16.89 30.37
N GLY A 142 17.64 15.67 30.07
CA GLY A 142 16.24 15.22 30.13
C GLY A 142 16.07 13.80 29.64
N GLU A 143 15.10 13.09 30.20
CA GLU A 143 14.73 11.75 29.74
C GLU A 143 13.71 11.85 28.60
N LEU A 144 14.12 11.45 27.39
CA LEU A 144 13.26 11.31 26.23
C LEU A 144 13.17 9.84 25.83
N TYR A 145 11.95 9.32 25.79
CA TYR A 145 11.65 7.98 25.34
C TYR A 145 11.13 8.00 23.90
N ILE A 146 11.77 7.24 23.02
CA ILE A 146 11.36 7.11 21.62
C ILE A 146 10.69 5.74 21.43
N VAL A 147 9.42 5.75 21.03
CA VAL A 147 8.66 4.54 20.71
C VAL A 147 8.53 4.47 19.20
N LEU A 148 9.33 3.59 18.58
CA LEU A 148 9.33 3.37 17.16
C LEU A 148 8.55 2.10 16.81
N HIS A 149 7.38 2.26 16.21
CA HIS A 149 6.63 1.15 15.64
C HIS A 149 7.25 0.75 14.30
N ASN A 150 7.45 -0.55 14.07
CA ASN A 150 8.01 -1.09 12.82
C ASN A 150 9.35 -0.43 12.44
N ILE A 151 10.38 -0.66 13.25
CA ILE A 151 11.77 -0.21 12.98
C ILE A 151 12.29 -0.68 11.61
N ASP A 152 11.73 -1.75 11.08
CA ASP A 152 11.94 -2.34 9.77
C ASP A 152 11.11 -1.67 8.64
N GLY A 153 10.53 -0.51 8.91
CA GLY A 153 9.78 0.27 7.94
C GLY A 153 10.62 0.69 6.73
N PRO A 154 9.99 0.89 5.55
CA PRO A 154 10.71 1.07 4.28
C PRO A 154 11.69 2.25 4.29
N GLY A 155 11.34 3.36 4.95
CA GLY A 155 12.19 4.55 5.06
C GLY A 155 13.34 4.45 6.08
N LEU A 156 13.41 3.37 6.85
CA LEU A 156 14.41 3.17 7.91
C LEU A 156 15.35 1.98 7.64
N ARG A 157 15.16 1.22 6.56
CA ARG A 157 15.97 0.02 6.25
C ARG A 157 17.40 0.31 5.81
N SER A 158 17.72 1.53 5.38
CA SER A 158 19.07 1.85 4.92
C SER A 158 20.08 1.77 6.06
N ALA A 159 21.30 1.33 5.73
CA ALA A 159 22.40 1.23 6.70
C ALA A 159 22.71 2.60 7.34
N ASP A 160 22.61 3.68 6.55
CA ASP A 160 22.79 5.06 7.04
C ASP A 160 21.72 5.45 8.07
N SER A 161 20.46 5.06 7.84
CA SER A 161 19.39 5.34 8.80
C SER A 161 19.55 4.51 10.09
N GLN A 162 19.94 3.24 9.99
CA GLN A 162 20.14 2.38 11.16
C GLN A 162 21.37 2.78 11.98
N SER A 163 22.47 3.14 11.33
CA SER A 163 23.67 3.66 12.01
C SER A 163 23.42 5.01 12.70
N LEU A 164 22.58 5.87 12.11
CA LEU A 164 22.18 7.12 12.75
C LEU A 164 21.34 6.88 14.02
N LEU A 165 20.39 5.93 13.95
CA LEU A 165 19.59 5.52 15.10
C LEU A 165 20.45 4.83 16.18
N SER A 166 21.45 4.04 15.78
CA SER A 166 22.34 3.34 16.72
C SER A 166 23.18 4.29 17.56
N ARG A 167 23.63 5.40 16.95
CA ARG A 167 24.42 6.44 17.64
C ARG A 167 23.64 7.18 18.71
N GLN A 168 22.31 7.20 18.63
CA GLN A 168 21.43 7.89 19.59
C GLN A 168 21.03 7.03 20.78
N ALA A 169 20.88 5.71 20.60
CA ALA A 169 20.73 4.83 21.73
C ALA A 169 22.02 4.93 22.56
N ALA A 170 21.92 5.42 23.81
CA ALA A 170 23.00 5.96 24.64
C ALA A 170 24.23 5.05 24.94
N ALA A 171 24.34 3.89 24.29
CA ALA A 171 25.46 2.98 24.38
C ALA A 171 25.67 2.14 23.09
N GLY A 172 25.14 2.55 21.94
CA GLY A 172 25.13 1.72 20.75
C GLY A 172 24.24 0.50 20.94
N PHE A 173 22.92 0.71 20.88
CA PHE A 173 21.94 -0.39 20.76
C PHE A 173 22.17 -1.56 21.73
N ASN A 174 22.15 -1.28 23.04
CA ASN A 174 22.15 -2.31 24.06
C ASN A 174 20.77 -2.98 24.13
N TRP A 175 20.46 -3.80 23.12
CA TRP A 175 19.14 -4.36 22.89
C TRP A 175 18.81 -5.47 23.89
N LEU A 176 17.66 -5.34 24.52
CA LEU A 176 17.04 -6.38 25.31
C LEU A 176 15.77 -6.84 24.57
N TYR A 177 15.83 -8.09 24.13
CA TYR A 177 14.80 -8.72 23.30
C TYR A 177 13.60 -9.13 24.17
N GLN A 178 12.41 -8.67 23.79
CA GLN A 178 11.16 -8.97 24.48
C GLN A 178 10.18 -9.63 23.53
N ASP A 179 9.75 -10.85 23.87
CA ASP A 179 8.70 -11.55 23.14
C ASP A 179 7.32 -10.98 23.50
N LEU A 180 6.69 -10.35 22.52
CA LEU A 180 5.35 -9.75 22.56
C LEU A 180 4.46 -10.34 21.47
N THR A 181 4.24 -11.65 21.49
CA THR A 181 3.16 -12.27 20.70
C THR A 181 1.80 -11.78 21.18
N THR A 182 0.98 -11.18 20.32
CA THR A 182 -0.36 -10.68 20.66
C THR A 182 -1.48 -11.36 19.87
N PHE A 183 -1.18 -11.96 18.71
CA PHE A 183 -2.17 -12.50 17.76
C PHE A 183 -3.26 -11.50 17.33
N VAL A 184 -2.98 -10.20 17.49
CA VAL A 184 -3.83 -9.10 17.02
C VAL A 184 -3.60 -8.92 15.51
N PRO A 185 -4.65 -8.77 14.70
CA PRO A 185 -4.51 -8.54 13.26
C PRO A 185 -3.77 -7.23 12.95
N TYR A 186 -3.05 -7.22 11.83
CA TYR A 186 -2.21 -6.11 11.37
C TYR A 186 -2.99 -5.08 10.53
N TRP A 187 -4.19 -4.68 10.98
CA TRP A 187 -5.06 -3.82 10.18
C TRP A 187 -4.41 -2.49 9.81
N THR A 188 -3.72 -1.87 10.76
CA THR A 188 -3.09 -0.56 10.54
C THR A 188 -1.86 -0.67 9.65
N GLU A 189 -1.10 -1.74 9.80
CA GLU A 189 0.16 -1.98 9.11
C GLU A 189 -0.06 -2.40 7.66
N VAL A 190 -1.08 -3.22 7.42
CA VAL A 190 -1.49 -3.66 6.08
C VAL A 190 -2.30 -2.58 5.34
N SER A 191 -2.76 -1.53 6.03
CA SER A 191 -3.55 -0.46 5.38
C SER A 191 -2.81 0.21 4.22
N HIS A 192 -1.50 0.37 4.35
CA HIS A 192 -0.60 0.99 3.36
C HIS A 192 -0.03 -0.01 2.35
N MET A 193 -0.22 -1.31 2.56
CA MET A 193 0.28 -2.32 1.62
C MET A 193 -0.67 -2.44 0.44
N PRO A 194 -0.16 -2.45 -0.81
CA PRO A 194 -0.97 -2.78 -1.96
C PRO A 194 -1.53 -4.20 -1.78
N SER A 195 -2.82 -4.35 -2.03
CA SER A 195 -3.49 -5.63 -1.82
C SER A 195 -3.08 -6.63 -2.90
N LEU A 196 -2.77 -7.87 -2.51
CA LEU A 196 -2.50 -8.95 -3.47
C LEU A 196 -3.72 -9.30 -4.34
N PHE A 197 -4.93 -9.02 -3.82
CA PHE A 197 -6.21 -9.19 -4.50
C PHE A 197 -6.57 -8.02 -5.43
N ALA A 198 -5.87 -6.88 -5.32
CA ALA A 198 -5.87 -5.92 -6.40
C ALA A 198 -4.95 -6.55 -7.45
N GLU A 199 -5.52 -7.28 -8.41
CA GLU A 199 -4.75 -7.89 -9.47
C GLU A 199 -3.75 -6.86 -10.03
N ARG A 200 -2.52 -7.31 -10.31
CA ARG A 200 -1.58 -6.55 -11.13
C ARG A 200 -2.07 -6.35 -12.57
N LYS A 201 -3.27 -6.84 -12.92
CA LYS A 201 -4.06 -6.33 -14.04
C LYS A 201 -4.84 -5.14 -13.54
N GLN A 202 -4.46 -3.98 -14.04
CA GLN A 202 -5.08 -2.67 -13.80
C GLN A 202 -6.54 -2.65 -14.29
N GLU A 203 -7.44 -3.38 -13.64
CA GLU A 203 -8.85 -3.01 -13.68
C GLU A 203 -8.94 -1.75 -12.83
N GLN A 204 -8.90 -0.58 -13.49
CA GLN A 204 -9.48 0.59 -12.86
C GLN A 204 -10.90 0.18 -12.44
N THR A 205 -11.17 0.27 -11.14
CA THR A 205 -12.52 0.07 -10.61
C THR A 205 -13.46 0.90 -11.47
N GLN A 206 -14.56 0.32 -11.96
CA GLN A 206 -15.51 0.99 -12.87
C GLN A 206 -15.82 2.44 -12.46
N GLN A 207 -15.90 2.68 -11.15
CA GLN A 207 -16.09 4.00 -10.55
C GLN A 207 -14.94 4.99 -10.82
N GLY A 208 -13.69 4.54 -10.75
CA GLY A 208 -12.52 5.35 -11.10
C GLY A 208 -12.51 5.69 -12.59
N ALA A 209 -12.82 4.72 -13.45
CA ALA A 209 -12.95 4.95 -14.89
C ALA A 209 -14.09 5.94 -15.20
N ALA A 210 -15.26 5.81 -14.57
CA ALA A 210 -16.38 6.75 -14.75
C ALA A 210 -16.01 8.19 -14.36
N ILE A 211 -15.32 8.38 -13.23
CA ILE A 211 -14.84 9.71 -12.81
C ILE A 211 -13.86 10.27 -13.83
N VAL A 212 -12.85 9.50 -14.24
CA VAL A 212 -11.86 9.95 -15.23
C VAL A 212 -12.57 10.32 -16.53
N LEU A 213 -13.43 9.45 -17.04
CA LEU A 213 -14.15 9.68 -18.29
C LEU A 213 -15.06 10.92 -18.21
N SER A 214 -15.68 11.21 -17.06
CA SER A 214 -16.46 12.43 -16.85
C SER A 214 -15.63 13.72 -16.96
N THR A 215 -14.33 13.66 -16.67
CA THR A 215 -13.42 14.81 -16.71
C THR A 215 -12.80 15.04 -18.09
N LEU A 216 -12.89 14.06 -18.99
CA LEU A 216 -12.33 14.15 -20.33
C LEU A 216 -13.14 15.06 -21.26
N VAL A 217 -12.49 15.53 -22.32
CA VAL A 217 -13.14 16.28 -23.40
C VAL A 217 -14.21 15.42 -24.09
N PRO A 218 -15.37 15.98 -24.51
CA PRO A 218 -16.45 15.21 -25.13
C PRO A 218 -16.04 14.41 -26.37
N ALA A 219 -15.04 14.88 -27.12
CA ALA A 219 -14.46 14.11 -28.24
C ALA A 219 -13.80 12.82 -27.75
N ALA A 220 -13.04 12.86 -26.66
CA ALA A 220 -12.39 11.71 -26.06
C ALA A 220 -13.41 10.70 -25.50
N GLN A 221 -14.48 11.16 -24.86
CA GLN A 221 -15.59 10.30 -24.42
C GLN A 221 -16.24 9.54 -25.59
N LYS A 222 -16.45 10.21 -26.73
CA LYS A 222 -16.97 9.56 -27.96
C LYS A 222 -16.02 8.54 -28.55
N ILE A 223 -14.70 8.79 -28.53
CA ILE A 223 -13.68 7.83 -28.97
C ILE A 223 -13.72 6.59 -28.08
N PHE A 224 -13.76 6.78 -26.75
CA PHE A 224 -13.84 5.68 -25.80
C PHE A 224 -15.12 4.85 -25.99
N ARG A 225 -16.28 5.51 -26.19
CA ARG A 225 -17.55 4.84 -26.49
C ARG A 225 -17.45 3.95 -27.73
N LYS A 226 -16.87 4.44 -28.82
CA LYS A 226 -16.71 3.67 -30.06
C LYS A 226 -15.79 2.45 -29.89
N LEU A 227 -14.76 2.58 -29.07
CA LEU A 227 -13.84 1.50 -28.78
C LEU A 227 -14.51 0.43 -27.89
N ALA A 228 -15.29 0.85 -26.90
CA ALA A 228 -16.06 -0.04 -26.03
C ALA A 228 -17.19 -0.77 -26.76
N GLU A 229 -17.95 -0.09 -27.62
CA GLU A 229 -19.00 -0.71 -28.47
C GLU A 229 -18.40 -1.84 -29.33
N HIS A 230 -17.27 -1.57 -29.98
CA HIS A 230 -16.62 -2.57 -30.83
C HIS A 230 -16.02 -3.75 -30.04
N GLN A 231 -15.58 -3.52 -28.80
CA GLN A 231 -15.10 -4.60 -27.93
C GLN A 231 -16.25 -5.48 -27.39
N LEU A 232 -17.49 -4.98 -27.41
CA LEU A 232 -18.69 -5.76 -27.09
C LEU A 232 -19.24 -6.51 -28.32
N ASP A 233 -19.09 -5.95 -29.52
CA ASP A 233 -19.58 -6.54 -30.77
C ASP A 233 -18.65 -7.62 -31.35
N GLU A 234 -17.33 -7.37 -31.37
CA GLU A 234 -16.32 -8.35 -31.77
C GLU A 234 -15.76 -9.02 -30.50
N ASN A 235 -15.80 -10.35 -30.45
CA ASN A 235 -15.39 -11.18 -29.30
C ASN A 235 -14.19 -10.60 -28.53
N GLU A 236 -14.27 -10.61 -27.19
CA GLU A 236 -13.36 -9.94 -26.22
C GLU A 236 -11.85 -10.09 -26.53
N ASP A 237 -11.47 -11.16 -27.22
CA ASP A 237 -10.11 -11.54 -27.52
C ASP A 237 -9.45 -10.78 -28.68
N GLU A 238 -10.21 -10.17 -29.60
CA GLU A 238 -9.58 -9.63 -30.82
C GLU A 238 -9.10 -8.19 -30.69
N GLY A 239 -9.79 -7.28 -29.98
CA GLY A 239 -9.36 -5.88 -29.83
C GLY A 239 -9.27 -5.09 -31.15
N MET A 240 -9.17 -3.75 -31.08
CA MET A 240 -9.28 -2.90 -32.27
C MET A 240 -7.93 -2.41 -32.79
N GLN A 241 -7.70 -2.46 -34.10
CA GLN A 241 -6.50 -1.84 -34.71
C GLN A 241 -6.61 -0.31 -34.75
N PHE A 242 -5.47 0.37 -34.61
CA PHE A 242 -5.42 1.84 -34.68
C PHE A 242 -6.00 2.40 -35.99
N GLY A 243 -5.70 1.77 -37.12
CA GLY A 243 -6.20 2.22 -38.43
C GLY A 243 -7.73 2.14 -38.56
N GLN A 244 -8.34 1.11 -37.97
CA GLN A 244 -9.78 0.92 -37.94
C GLN A 244 -10.45 1.96 -37.02
N LEU A 245 -9.88 2.19 -35.83
CA LEU A 245 -10.36 3.24 -34.91
C LEU A 245 -10.32 4.61 -35.59
N PHE A 246 -9.20 4.95 -36.23
CA PHE A 246 -9.04 6.24 -36.90
C PHE A 246 -10.07 6.44 -38.02
N ARG A 247 -10.35 5.39 -38.81
CA ARG A 247 -11.38 5.43 -39.84
C ARG A 247 -12.76 5.70 -39.25
N ILE A 248 -13.15 4.96 -38.22
CA ILE A 248 -14.45 5.12 -37.54
C ILE A 248 -14.57 6.52 -36.92
N CYS A 249 -13.52 7.01 -36.25
CA CYS A 249 -13.52 8.35 -35.65
C CYS A 249 -13.61 9.46 -36.70
N ARG A 250 -13.00 9.28 -37.87
CA ARG A 250 -13.06 10.24 -38.96
C ARG A 250 -14.42 10.24 -39.66
N GLU A 251 -15.01 9.06 -39.89
CA GLU A 251 -16.35 8.91 -40.47
C GLU A 251 -17.44 9.52 -39.56
N ASN A 252 -17.25 9.47 -38.24
CA ASN A 252 -18.14 10.10 -37.25
C ASN A 252 -17.77 11.56 -36.92
N PHE A 253 -16.84 12.17 -37.65
CA PHE A 253 -16.36 13.55 -37.43
C PHE A 253 -15.88 13.85 -35.99
N ILE A 254 -15.33 12.84 -35.30
CA ILE A 254 -14.84 12.97 -33.91
C ILE A 254 -13.43 13.56 -33.88
N VAL A 255 -12.57 13.14 -34.82
CA VAL A 255 -11.16 13.56 -34.88
C VAL A 255 -10.79 13.93 -36.32
N SER A 256 -10.01 14.99 -36.47
CA SER A 256 -9.57 15.52 -37.77
C SER A 256 -8.23 14.97 -38.26
N ASN A 257 -7.29 14.70 -37.35
CA ASN A 257 -5.92 14.26 -37.68
C ASN A 257 -5.45 13.12 -36.77
N ASP A 258 -4.55 12.28 -37.29
CA ASP A 258 -3.91 11.16 -36.59
C ASP A 258 -3.27 11.60 -35.26
N MET A 259 -2.60 12.76 -35.25
CA MET A 259 -1.97 13.31 -34.04
C MET A 259 -2.96 13.58 -32.92
N ALA A 260 -4.17 14.06 -33.25
CA ALA A 260 -5.20 14.34 -32.26
C ALA A 260 -5.76 13.04 -31.65
N LEU A 261 -5.92 11.98 -32.46
CA LEU A 261 -6.32 10.67 -31.95
C LEU A 261 -5.23 10.08 -31.05
N ARG A 262 -3.96 10.15 -31.45
CA ARG A 262 -2.83 9.68 -30.62
C ARG A 262 -2.73 10.43 -29.29
N SER A 263 -3.03 11.72 -29.27
CA SER A 263 -3.07 12.51 -28.03
C SER A 263 -4.10 11.94 -27.05
N HIS A 264 -5.34 11.69 -27.50
CA HIS A 264 -6.37 11.10 -26.65
C HIS A 264 -6.06 9.65 -26.24
N LEU A 265 -5.46 8.85 -27.13
CA LEU A 265 -5.04 7.49 -26.79
C LEU A 265 -3.91 7.47 -25.75
N ASN A 266 -2.99 8.43 -25.77
CA ASN A 266 -1.96 8.56 -24.75
C ASN A 266 -2.57 8.96 -23.41
N GLU A 267 -3.53 9.89 -23.40
CA GLU A 267 -4.30 10.25 -22.21
C GLU A 267 -5.03 9.03 -21.63
N PHE A 268 -5.62 8.16 -22.46
CA PHE A 268 -6.22 6.91 -22.00
C PHE A 268 -5.19 5.93 -21.44
N LYS A 269 -3.99 5.85 -22.00
CA LYS A 269 -2.90 5.01 -21.49
C LYS A 269 -2.36 5.51 -20.15
N ASP A 270 -2.19 6.83 -20.01
CA ASP A 270 -1.74 7.48 -18.77
C ASP A 270 -2.73 7.22 -17.63
N HIS A 271 -4.03 7.24 -17.97
CA HIS A 271 -5.10 6.87 -17.06
C HIS A 271 -5.40 5.37 -17.02
N GLN A 272 -4.61 4.49 -17.64
CA GLN A 272 -4.80 3.03 -17.62
C GLN A 272 -6.20 2.56 -18.07
N LEU A 273 -6.88 3.37 -18.89
CA LEU A 273 -8.17 3.02 -19.52
C LEU A 273 -7.98 2.15 -20.77
N LEU A 274 -6.74 2.06 -21.28
CA LEU A 274 -6.43 1.36 -22.51
C LEU A 274 -5.04 0.75 -22.44
N TYR A 275 -4.90 -0.49 -22.90
CA TYR A 275 -3.60 -1.12 -23.15
C TYR A 275 -3.46 -1.53 -24.60
N THR A 276 -2.21 -1.71 -25.02
CA THR A 276 -1.88 -2.19 -26.37
C THR A 276 -1.32 -3.59 -26.25
N GLU A 277 -1.95 -4.54 -26.94
CA GLU A 277 -1.52 -5.92 -27.01
C GLU A 277 -1.11 -6.25 -28.46
N LYS A 278 -0.07 -7.07 -28.61
CA LYS A 278 0.31 -7.56 -29.94
C LYS A 278 -0.53 -8.77 -30.27
N GLY A 279 -1.34 -8.67 -31.31
CA GLY A 279 -2.12 -9.82 -31.81
C GLY A 279 -1.23 -10.92 -32.36
N ALA A 280 -1.82 -12.09 -32.64
CA ALA A 280 -1.14 -13.22 -33.28
C ALA A 280 -0.48 -12.84 -34.62
N ASP A 281 -1.01 -11.82 -35.30
CA ASP A 281 -0.51 -11.26 -36.56
C ASP A 281 0.66 -10.28 -36.38
N GLY A 282 1.10 -10.02 -35.14
CA GLY A 282 2.17 -9.08 -34.80
C GLY A 282 1.78 -7.60 -34.84
N LEU A 283 0.52 -7.30 -35.17
CA LEU A 283 -0.04 -5.94 -35.18
C LEU A 283 -0.50 -5.50 -33.78
N ASP A 284 -0.32 -4.21 -33.49
CA ASP A 284 -0.76 -3.58 -32.25
C ASP A 284 -2.29 -3.42 -32.23
N ARG A 285 -2.95 -4.01 -31.22
CA ARG A 285 -4.39 -3.95 -30.99
C ARG A 285 -4.68 -3.23 -29.67
N LEU A 286 -5.68 -2.36 -29.69
CA LEU A 286 -6.11 -1.54 -28.56
C LEU A 286 -7.25 -2.27 -27.83
N LYS A 287 -7.10 -2.44 -26.52
CA LYS A 287 -8.10 -3.10 -25.67
C LYS A 287 -8.35 -2.30 -24.39
N VAL A 288 -9.60 -2.32 -23.92
CA VAL A 288 -9.99 -1.79 -22.60
C VAL A 288 -9.85 -2.91 -21.57
N PRO A 289 -9.15 -2.68 -20.44
CA PRO A 289 -8.95 -3.68 -19.37
C PRO A 289 -10.20 -3.76 -18.49
N MET A 290 -11.34 -4.14 -19.07
CA MET A 290 -12.62 -4.27 -18.37
C MET A 290 -13.41 -5.45 -18.95
N SER A 291 -14.12 -6.19 -18.09
CA SER A 291 -15.05 -7.25 -18.51
C SER A 291 -16.25 -6.68 -19.30
N SER A 292 -16.87 -7.47 -20.17
CA SER A 292 -18.07 -7.07 -20.93
C SER A 292 -19.20 -6.50 -20.05
N ASP A 293 -19.53 -7.13 -18.92
CA ASP A 293 -20.53 -6.63 -17.95
C ASP A 293 -20.18 -5.22 -17.42
N ALA A 294 -18.90 -4.96 -17.19
CA ALA A 294 -18.38 -3.70 -16.66
C ALA A 294 -18.45 -2.57 -17.70
N LEU A 295 -18.09 -2.89 -18.94
CA LEU A 295 -18.17 -1.98 -20.07
C LEU A 295 -19.60 -1.59 -20.37
N GLN A 296 -20.54 -2.53 -20.32
CA GLN A 296 -21.97 -2.24 -20.54
C GLN A 296 -22.54 -1.28 -19.50
N SER A 297 -22.24 -1.49 -18.21
CA SER A 297 -22.67 -0.56 -17.15
C SER A 297 -22.07 0.83 -17.35
N LEU A 298 -20.78 0.90 -17.68
CA LEU A 298 -20.09 2.18 -17.85
C LEU A 298 -20.56 2.94 -19.10
N LEU A 299 -20.97 2.24 -20.16
CA LEU A 299 -21.60 2.86 -21.34
C LEU A 299 -22.99 3.41 -21.07
N GLN A 300 -23.72 2.89 -20.08
CA GLN A 300 -25.03 3.42 -19.67
C GLN A 300 -24.90 4.73 -18.88
N ASP A 301 -23.81 4.89 -18.14
CA ASP A 301 -23.52 6.08 -17.32
C ASP A 301 -22.91 7.26 -18.12
N LEU A 302 -22.39 7.00 -19.32
CA LEU A 302 -21.78 7.98 -20.25
C LEU A 302 -22.76 8.53 -21.27
#